data_AF-A0A662RC48-F1
#
_entry.id   AF-A0A662RC48-F1
#
_cell.length_a   1.000
_cell.length_b   1.000
_cell.length_c   1.000
_cell.angle_alpha   90.00
_cell.angle_beta   90.00
_cell.angle_gamma   90.00
#
_symmetry.space_group_name_H-M   'P 1'
#
loop_
_entity.id
_entity.type
_entity.pdbx_description
1 polymer ?
#
loop_
_entity_poly.entity_id
_entity_poly.type
_entity_poly.pdbx_seq_one_letter_code
_entity_poly.pdbx_strand_id
1 'polypeptide(L)'
;VGPIITAVTNVDQIIVFYPDTDERIDAQEIVVESGDLTIFIPRWRLVKRELQNTAVVYADDANYVETVDVKHIYNDPSVNADIVYADGCGCETDAQTACMTLELGDIGKWRVKPATYDADTGLWSASSFSCGGVAYNFKLNYLSGATKMTPTMKSAVIRLAHSLMPAPPCGCGDIRSLWKRDRNVPMVTDRERLNCPFGMSDGAWFAWNIALANQVGWMGIL
;
A
#
# COMPACT_ATOMS: atom_id res chain seq x y z
N VAL A 1 -23.87 14.87 5.07
CA VAL A 1 -23.80 15.02 3.61
C VAL A 1 -23.29 16.42 3.33
N GLY A 2 -22.06 16.54 2.83
CA GLY A 2 -21.44 17.82 2.49
C GLY A 2 -21.00 17.77 1.02
N PRO A 3 -21.03 18.90 0.29
CA PRO A 3 -20.66 18.94 -1.11
C PRO A 3 -19.17 18.61 -1.28
N ILE A 4 -18.85 17.73 -2.22
CA ILE A 4 -17.46 17.47 -2.60
C ILE A 4 -17.10 18.47 -3.69
N ILE A 5 -16.05 19.26 -3.44
CA ILE A 5 -15.62 20.37 -4.31
C ILE A 5 -14.89 19.84 -5.55
N THR A 6 -14.40 18.60 -5.52
CA THR A 6 -13.71 17.94 -6.61
C THR A 6 -14.59 16.86 -7.26
N ALA A 7 -14.55 16.76 -8.59
CA ALA A 7 -15.28 15.71 -9.32
C ALA A 7 -14.70 14.33 -8.95
N VAL A 8 -15.36 13.62 -8.05
CA VAL A 8 -15.02 12.24 -7.71
C VAL A 8 -15.47 11.35 -8.86
N THR A 9 -14.53 10.88 -9.66
CA THR A 9 -14.79 9.97 -10.80
C THR A 9 -14.64 8.50 -10.43
N ASN A 10 -14.01 8.20 -9.29
CA ASN A 10 -13.78 6.83 -8.83
C ASN A 10 -14.03 6.69 -7.33
N VAL A 11 -15.00 5.83 -6.97
CA VAL A 11 -15.35 5.51 -5.57
C VAL A 11 -14.23 4.82 -4.80
N ASP A 12 -13.32 4.11 -5.49
CA ASP A 12 -12.17 3.43 -4.86
C ASP A 12 -11.15 4.41 -4.27
N GLN A 13 -11.22 5.69 -4.66
CA GLN A 13 -10.37 6.76 -4.13
C GLN A 13 -10.95 7.39 -2.86
N ILE A 14 -12.18 7.04 -2.48
CA ILE A 14 -12.82 7.54 -1.27
C ILE A 14 -12.52 6.57 -0.13
N ILE A 15 -11.79 7.05 0.87
CA ILE A 15 -11.43 6.27 2.05
C ILE A 15 -11.99 6.97 3.29
N VAL A 16 -12.59 6.18 4.17
CA VAL A 16 -13.18 6.64 5.43
C VAL A 16 -12.22 6.33 6.58
N PHE A 17 -12.08 7.27 7.49
CA PHE A 17 -11.22 7.19 8.66
C PHE A 17 -11.98 7.53 9.94
N TYR A 18 -11.48 7.02 11.06
CA TYR A 18 -11.88 7.53 12.37
C TYR A 18 -11.48 9.01 12.51
N PRO A 19 -12.30 9.84 13.18
CA PRO A 19 -12.04 11.27 13.34
C PRO A 19 -10.65 11.56 13.87
N ASP A 20 -9.92 12.47 13.21
CA ASP A 20 -8.58 12.92 13.58
C ASP A 20 -7.53 11.79 13.62
N THR A 21 -7.72 10.74 12.83
CA THR A 21 -6.77 9.62 12.73
C THR A 21 -6.48 9.20 11.28
N ASP A 22 -5.52 8.27 11.15
CA ASP A 22 -5.24 7.54 9.91
C ASP A 22 -5.72 6.07 10.00
N GLU A 23 -6.57 5.75 10.98
CA GLU A 23 -7.17 4.42 11.10
C GLU A 23 -8.38 4.31 10.16
N ARG A 24 -8.25 3.43 9.16
CA ARG A 24 -9.25 3.22 8.12
C ARG A 24 -10.47 2.48 8.65
N ILE A 25 -11.65 3.00 8.32
CA ILE A 25 -12.94 2.32 8.48
C ILE A 25 -13.31 1.73 7.12
N ASP A 26 -13.48 0.41 7.07
CA ASP A 26 -13.98 -0.22 5.85
C ASP A 26 -15.48 0.06 5.72
N ALA A 27 -15.88 0.76 4.65
CA ALA A 27 -17.28 0.87 4.27
C ALA A 27 -17.81 -0.47 3.75
N GLN A 28 -19.11 -0.70 3.88
CA GLN A 28 -19.79 -1.79 3.17
C GLN A 28 -20.01 -1.43 1.71
N GLU A 29 -20.38 -0.18 1.44
CA GLU A 29 -20.70 0.31 0.10
C GLU A 29 -20.47 1.83 0.03
N ILE A 30 -20.02 2.30 -1.14
CA ILE A 30 -19.82 3.72 -1.44
C ILE A 30 -20.50 3.99 -2.79
N VAL A 31 -21.42 4.95 -2.81
CA VAL A 31 -22.21 5.33 -3.98
C VAL A 31 -22.01 6.81 -4.26
N VAL A 32 -21.72 7.17 -5.51
CA VAL A 32 -21.67 8.54 -5.99
C VAL A 32 -22.72 8.70 -7.07
N GLU A 33 -23.77 9.47 -6.78
CA GLU A 33 -24.87 9.73 -7.71
C GLU A 33 -25.22 11.21 -7.72
N SER A 34 -25.31 11.81 -8.91
CA SER A 34 -25.72 13.22 -9.08
C SER A 34 -24.93 14.25 -8.25
N GLY A 35 -23.67 13.94 -7.92
CA GLY A 35 -22.81 14.80 -7.10
C GLY A 35 -22.90 14.55 -5.58
N ASP A 36 -23.81 13.68 -5.14
CA ASP A 36 -23.91 13.26 -3.76
C ASP A 36 -23.11 11.98 -3.52
N LEU A 37 -22.30 11.99 -2.46
CA LEU A 37 -21.59 10.82 -1.94
C LEU A 37 -22.38 10.21 -0.77
N THR A 38 -22.80 8.96 -0.93
CA THR A 38 -23.43 8.16 0.11
C THR A 38 -22.54 7.00 0.49
N ILE A 39 -22.24 6.86 1.79
CA ILE A 39 -21.37 5.80 2.32
C ILE A 39 -22.19 4.97 3.30
N PHE A 40 -22.27 3.67 3.05
CA PHE A 40 -22.92 2.72 3.93
C PHE A 40 -21.88 2.04 4.81
N ILE A 41 -21.92 2.31 6.11
CA ILE A 41 -21.00 1.72 7.09
C ILE A 41 -21.83 0.92 8.09
N PRO A 42 -21.57 -0.40 8.26
CA PRO A 42 -22.20 -1.17 9.31
C PRO A 42 -21.89 -0.56 10.67
N ARG A 43 -22.92 -0.37 11.51
CA ARG A 43 -22.80 0.30 12.82
C ARG A 43 -21.68 -0.27 13.70
N TRP A 44 -21.45 -1.58 13.67
CA TRP A 44 -20.38 -2.24 14.44
C TRP A 44 -18.95 -1.82 14.03
N ARG A 45 -18.75 -1.21 12.85
CA ARG A 45 -17.46 -0.64 12.42
C ARG A 45 -17.25 0.80 12.91
N LEU A 46 -18.27 1.41 13.51
CA LEU A 46 -18.23 2.78 14.04
C LEU A 46 -18.04 2.81 15.56
N VAL A 47 -17.76 1.68 16.20
CA VAL A 47 -17.48 1.63 17.64
C VAL A 47 -16.27 2.52 17.95
N LYS A 48 -16.37 3.34 18.99
CA LYS A 48 -15.31 4.23 19.46
C LYS A 48 -14.02 3.44 19.69
N ARG A 49 -12.89 4.07 19.36
CA ARG A 49 -11.57 3.42 19.36
C ARG A 49 -11.21 2.85 20.74
N GLU A 50 -11.49 3.58 21.80
CA GLU A 50 -11.27 3.17 23.18
C GLU A 50 -12.13 1.98 23.62
N LEU A 51 -13.17 1.62 22.84
CA LEU A 51 -14.09 0.52 23.12
C LEU A 51 -13.90 -0.70 22.21
N GLN A 52 -13.04 -0.64 21.19
CA GLN A 52 -12.88 -1.73 20.21
C GLN A 52 -12.45 -3.08 20.84
N ASN A 53 -11.78 -3.06 21.99
CA ASN A 53 -11.33 -4.26 22.72
C ASN A 53 -12.19 -4.58 23.96
N THR A 54 -13.34 -3.93 24.10
CA THR A 54 -14.22 -4.04 25.27
C THR A 54 -15.57 -4.61 24.83
N ALA A 55 -16.23 -5.34 25.73
CA ALA A 55 -17.61 -5.75 25.49
C ALA A 55 -18.51 -4.51 25.44
N VAL A 56 -19.05 -4.21 24.26
CA VAL A 56 -19.95 -3.08 24.04
C VAL A 56 -21.41 -3.52 23.92
N VAL A 57 -22.30 -2.71 24.48
CA VAL A 57 -23.74 -2.88 24.30
C VAL A 57 -24.14 -2.19 22.99
N TYR A 58 -24.46 -2.98 21.96
CA TYR A 58 -24.71 -2.44 20.62
C TYR A 58 -25.94 -1.50 20.54
N ALA A 59 -26.84 -1.56 21.52
CA ALA A 59 -28.01 -0.69 21.57
C ALA A 59 -27.68 0.75 22.01
N ASP A 60 -26.57 0.98 22.71
CA ASP A 60 -26.21 2.28 23.26
C ASP A 60 -25.42 3.12 22.25
N ASP A 61 -26.04 4.22 21.78
CA ASP A 61 -25.47 5.15 20.80
C ASP A 61 -24.18 5.83 21.29
N ALA A 62 -23.99 5.95 22.62
CA ALA A 62 -22.79 6.56 23.19
C ALA A 62 -21.51 5.76 22.89
N ASN A 63 -21.62 4.51 22.45
CA ASN A 63 -20.49 3.65 22.09
C ASN A 63 -19.94 3.89 20.68
N TYR A 64 -20.58 4.75 19.88
CA TYR A 64 -20.22 4.95 18.47
C TYR A 64 -19.70 6.36 18.21
N VAL A 65 -18.91 6.50 17.15
CA VAL A 65 -18.49 7.81 16.66
C VAL A 65 -19.65 8.50 15.95
N GLU A 66 -19.82 9.79 16.21
CA GLU A 66 -20.88 10.62 15.59
C GLU A 66 -20.48 11.11 14.19
N THR A 67 -19.19 11.27 13.95
CA THR A 67 -18.61 11.73 12.69
C THR A 67 -17.53 10.76 12.22
N VAL A 68 -17.20 10.85 10.94
CA VAL A 68 -16.09 10.16 10.31
C VAL A 68 -15.38 11.12 9.37
N ASP A 69 -14.08 10.91 9.17
CA ASP A 69 -13.31 11.67 8.21
C ASP A 69 -13.34 10.97 6.87
N VAL A 70 -13.77 11.69 5.83
CA VAL A 70 -13.78 11.17 4.45
C VAL A 70 -12.65 11.85 3.69
N LYS A 71 -11.65 11.07 3.29
CA LYS A 71 -10.49 11.56 2.53
C LYS A 71 -10.57 11.02 1.10
N HIS A 72 -10.32 11.90 0.13
CA HIS A 72 -10.13 11.51 -1.26
C HIS A 72 -8.64 11.26 -1.50
N ILE A 73 -8.27 9.98 -1.62
CA ILE A 73 -6.89 9.54 -1.84
C ILE A 73 -6.77 9.06 -3.28
N TYR A 74 -6.05 9.83 -4.08
CA TYR A 74 -5.79 9.53 -5.48
C TYR A 74 -4.30 9.73 -5.78
N ASN A 75 -3.84 9.11 -6.86
CA ASN A 75 -2.48 9.36 -7.34
C ASN A 75 -2.46 10.72 -8.03
N ASP A 76 -1.65 11.65 -7.55
CA ASP A 76 -1.51 12.98 -8.14
C ASP A 76 -0.74 12.88 -9.46
N PRO A 77 -1.38 13.12 -10.62
CA PRO A 77 -0.71 13.02 -11.91
C PRO A 77 0.30 14.15 -12.16
N SER A 78 0.34 15.18 -11.31
CA SER A 78 1.25 16.32 -11.46
C SER A 78 2.70 16.02 -11.08
N VAL A 79 2.94 14.93 -10.34
CA VAL A 79 4.26 14.55 -9.84
C VAL A 79 4.57 13.11 -10.23
N ASN A 80 5.26 12.92 -11.35
CA ASN A 80 5.59 11.60 -11.88
C ASN A 80 7.04 11.20 -11.63
N ALA A 81 7.99 11.92 -12.21
CA ALA A 81 9.42 11.61 -12.10
C ALA A 81 10.28 12.86 -12.20
N ASP A 82 11.50 12.76 -11.69
CA ASP A 82 12.56 13.74 -11.93
C ASP A 82 13.80 13.06 -12.52
N ILE A 83 14.40 13.73 -13.49
CA ILE A 83 15.71 13.39 -14.04
C ILE A 83 16.75 14.21 -13.28
N VAL A 84 17.73 13.54 -12.70
CA VAL A 84 18.76 14.16 -11.86
C VAL A 84 20.10 14.13 -12.58
N TYR A 85 20.70 15.29 -12.77
CA TYR A 85 22.02 15.45 -13.39
C TYR A 85 23.07 15.70 -12.29
N ALA A 86 24.19 14.97 -12.33
CA ALA A 86 25.25 15.12 -11.31
C ALA A 86 25.96 16.47 -11.42
N ASP A 87 26.32 16.85 -12.64
CA ASP A 87 26.91 18.13 -13.01
C ASP A 87 25.99 18.77 -14.07
N GLY A 88 24.92 19.44 -13.61
CA GLY A 88 23.87 19.93 -14.49
C GLY A 88 24.31 21.10 -15.38
N CYS A 89 23.52 22.17 -15.37
CA CYS A 89 23.86 23.41 -16.07
C CYS A 89 24.85 24.28 -15.25
N GLY A 90 25.35 23.74 -14.13
CA GLY A 90 26.32 24.33 -13.22
C GLY A 90 27.04 23.28 -12.36
N CYS A 91 27.68 23.71 -11.26
CA CYS A 91 28.42 22.84 -10.34
C CYS A 91 27.52 22.19 -9.26
N GLU A 92 26.21 22.23 -9.45
CA GLU A 92 25.22 21.70 -8.50
C GLU A 92 24.38 20.62 -9.17
N THR A 93 23.77 19.77 -8.34
CA THR A 93 22.83 18.75 -8.79
C THR A 93 21.52 19.41 -9.22
N ASP A 94 21.23 19.34 -10.52
CA ASP A 94 19.99 19.84 -11.09
C ASP A 94 18.96 18.71 -11.24
N ALA A 95 17.70 19.02 -10.95
CA ALA A 95 16.57 18.12 -11.19
C ALA A 95 15.65 18.74 -12.24
N GLN A 96 15.27 17.93 -13.23
CA GLN A 96 14.30 18.30 -14.26
C GLN A 96 13.08 17.41 -14.17
N THR A 97 11.90 18.04 -14.08
CA THR A 97 10.63 17.34 -14.10
C THR A 97 10.45 16.52 -15.37
N ALA A 98 9.91 15.31 -15.20
CA ALA A 98 9.74 14.35 -16.26
C ALA A 98 8.43 13.57 -16.12
N CYS A 99 7.96 13.08 -17.26
CA CYS A 99 6.88 12.11 -17.33
C CYS A 99 7.47 10.71 -17.46
N MET A 100 6.89 9.76 -16.74
CA MET A 100 7.24 8.34 -16.85
C MET A 100 6.11 7.56 -17.51
N THR A 101 6.47 6.56 -18.29
CA THR A 101 5.53 5.65 -18.96
C THR A 101 6.01 4.22 -18.76
N LEU A 102 5.09 3.32 -18.43
CA LEU A 102 5.40 1.90 -18.27
C LEU A 102 5.52 1.26 -19.66
N GLU A 103 6.70 0.76 -19.99
CA GLU A 103 6.90 0.04 -21.26
C GLU A 103 6.54 -1.44 -21.13
N LEU A 104 7.06 -2.08 -20.07
CA LEU A 104 6.89 -3.51 -19.82
C LEU A 104 6.58 -3.71 -18.33
N GLY A 105 5.31 -3.95 -18.04
CA GLY A 105 4.80 -4.12 -16.67
C GLY A 105 5.43 -5.28 -15.91
N ASP A 106 5.60 -6.42 -16.57
CA ASP A 106 6.05 -7.66 -15.94
C ASP A 106 7.47 -7.57 -15.37
N ILE A 107 8.32 -6.74 -15.98
CA ILE A 107 9.72 -6.53 -15.56
C ILE A 107 9.94 -5.15 -14.93
N GLY A 108 8.88 -4.36 -14.73
CA GLY A 108 8.97 -3.02 -14.16
C GLY A 108 9.83 -2.06 -15.00
N LYS A 109 9.81 -2.17 -16.33
CA LYS A 109 10.59 -1.28 -17.20
C LYS A 109 9.83 0.02 -17.47
N TRP A 110 10.44 1.13 -17.10
CA TRP A 110 9.89 2.47 -17.29
C TRP A 110 10.70 3.26 -18.32
N ARG A 111 10.00 4.09 -19.09
CA ARG A 111 10.60 5.14 -19.92
C ARG A 111 10.31 6.49 -19.29
N VAL A 112 11.37 7.22 -18.97
CA VAL A 112 11.29 8.58 -18.44
C VAL A 112 11.71 9.58 -19.53
N LYS A 113 10.94 10.65 -19.71
CA LYS A 113 11.26 11.74 -20.64
C LYS A 113 11.00 13.10 -19.99
N PRO A 114 11.84 14.12 -20.25
CA PRO A 114 11.54 15.48 -19.81
C PRO A 114 10.15 15.91 -20.29
N ALA A 115 9.36 16.44 -19.37
CA ALA A 115 8.03 16.92 -19.66
C ALA A 115 7.60 17.96 -18.61
N THR A 116 6.64 18.80 -18.98
CA THR A 116 6.00 19.76 -18.08
C THR A 116 4.55 19.37 -17.91
N TYR A 117 4.05 19.40 -16.68
CA TYR A 117 2.65 19.15 -16.37
C TYR A 117 1.86 20.45 -16.47
N ASP A 118 0.74 20.41 -17.20
CA ASP A 118 -0.24 21.48 -17.26
C ASP A 118 -1.40 21.15 -16.31
N ALA A 119 -1.56 21.96 -15.25
CA ALA A 119 -2.58 21.75 -14.23
C ALA A 119 -4.01 22.04 -14.73
N ASP A 120 -4.15 22.88 -15.76
CA ASP A 120 -5.46 23.24 -16.32
C ASP A 120 -5.99 22.12 -17.23
N THR A 121 -5.11 21.47 -17.99
CA THR A 121 -5.49 20.38 -18.90
C THR A 121 -5.30 18.98 -18.29
N GLY A 122 -4.49 18.85 -17.23
CA GLY A 122 -4.11 17.58 -16.63
C GLY A 122 -3.19 16.73 -17.50
N LEU A 123 -2.51 17.35 -18.48
CA LEU A 123 -1.69 16.66 -19.47
C LEU A 123 -0.21 16.99 -19.32
N TRP A 124 0.62 16.00 -19.64
CA TRP A 124 2.06 16.17 -19.75
C TRP A 124 2.45 16.54 -21.18
N SER A 125 3.16 17.66 -21.34
CA SER A 125 3.74 18.08 -22.61
C SER A 125 5.23 17.81 -22.63
N ALA A 126 5.72 17.21 -23.71
CA ALA A 126 7.14 16.92 -23.86
C ALA A 126 7.98 18.22 -23.78
N SER A 127 9.11 18.15 -23.09
CA SER A 127 10.09 19.23 -23.03
C SER A 127 11.45 18.75 -23.53
N SER A 128 12.32 19.69 -23.88
CA SER A 128 13.72 19.40 -24.16
C SER A 128 14.48 19.11 -22.88
N PHE A 129 15.54 18.32 -22.96
CA PHE A 129 16.50 18.19 -21.87
C PHE A 129 17.05 19.57 -21.50
N SER A 130 17.00 19.92 -20.20
CA SER A 130 17.41 21.25 -19.73
C SER A 130 18.92 21.42 -19.78
N CYS A 131 19.67 20.33 -19.62
CA CYS A 131 21.12 20.32 -19.61
C CYS A 131 21.65 19.24 -20.57
N GLY A 132 22.80 19.50 -21.20
CA GLY A 132 23.46 18.56 -22.12
C GLY A 132 24.25 17.43 -21.43
N GLY A 133 24.20 17.37 -20.10
CA GLY A 133 24.89 16.36 -19.30
C GLY A 133 24.19 15.00 -19.32
N VAL A 134 24.92 13.96 -18.91
CA VAL A 134 24.37 12.61 -18.75
C VAL A 134 23.54 12.57 -17.47
N ALA A 135 22.29 12.13 -17.58
CA ALA A 135 21.45 11.87 -16.41
C ALA A 135 22.13 10.81 -15.53
N TYR A 136 22.33 11.13 -14.24
CA TYR A 136 22.98 10.23 -13.30
C TYR A 136 21.98 9.38 -12.53
N ASN A 137 20.83 9.96 -12.17
CA ASN A 137 19.78 9.29 -11.41
C ASN A 137 18.39 9.67 -11.93
N PHE A 138 17.41 8.83 -11.60
CA PHE A 138 15.99 9.12 -11.79
C PHE A 138 15.27 8.97 -10.45
N LYS A 139 14.44 9.94 -10.09
CA LYS A 139 13.50 9.83 -8.96
C LYS A 139 12.14 9.50 -9.54
N LEU A 140 11.52 8.42 -9.08
CA LEU A 140 10.22 7.97 -9.56
C LEU A 140 9.21 8.01 -8.40
N ASN A 141 8.07 8.66 -8.62
CA ASN A 141 6.96 8.66 -7.68
C ASN A 141 5.94 7.64 -8.17
N TYR A 142 5.87 6.50 -7.49
CA TYR A 142 4.96 5.42 -7.84
C TYR A 142 4.32 4.82 -6.59
N LEU A 143 3.08 4.36 -6.73
CA LEU A 143 2.42 3.60 -5.68
C LEU A 143 2.95 2.17 -5.70
N SER A 144 3.74 1.81 -4.68
CA SER A 144 4.20 0.44 -4.49
C SER A 144 3.24 -0.34 -3.59
N GLY A 145 2.94 -1.58 -3.94
CA GLY A 145 2.19 -2.51 -3.09
C GLY A 145 1.08 -3.23 -3.84
N ALA A 146 0.64 -4.35 -3.28
CA ALA A 146 -0.49 -5.10 -3.83
C ALA A 146 -1.80 -4.39 -3.46
N THR A 147 -2.54 -3.92 -4.46
CA THR A 147 -3.88 -3.32 -4.27
C THR A 147 -4.89 -4.34 -3.74
N LYS A 148 -4.70 -5.62 -4.06
CA LYS A 148 -5.50 -6.74 -3.55
C LYS A 148 -4.58 -7.84 -3.04
N MET A 149 -4.79 -8.23 -1.79
CA MET A 149 -4.04 -9.33 -1.18
C MET A 149 -4.74 -10.67 -1.48
N THR A 150 -4.07 -11.55 -2.21
CA THR A 150 -4.60 -12.91 -2.48
C THR A 150 -4.74 -13.71 -1.18
N PRO A 151 -5.62 -14.73 -1.12
CA PRO A 151 -5.72 -15.60 0.05
C PRO A 151 -4.38 -16.22 0.46
N THR A 152 -3.52 -16.51 -0.52
CA THR A 152 -2.16 -17.03 -0.30
C THR A 152 -1.27 -15.99 0.39
N MET A 153 -1.29 -14.73 -0.06
CA MET A 153 -0.54 -13.64 0.59
C MET A 153 -1.06 -13.37 2.01
N LYS A 154 -2.38 -13.38 2.21
CA LYS A 154 -2.97 -13.28 3.56
C LYS A 154 -2.48 -14.40 4.47
N SER A 155 -2.49 -15.63 3.96
CA SER A 155 -1.99 -16.80 4.69
C SER A 155 -0.50 -16.68 5.00
N ALA A 156 0.31 -16.17 4.07
CA ALA A 156 1.74 -15.92 4.30
C ALA A 156 1.96 -14.93 5.45
N VAL A 157 1.23 -13.81 5.48
CA VAL A 157 1.29 -12.82 6.56
C VAL A 157 0.88 -13.44 7.91
N ILE A 158 -0.22 -14.18 7.95
CA ILE A 158 -0.70 -14.84 9.18
C ILE A 158 0.32 -15.85 9.71
N ARG A 159 0.86 -16.71 8.83
CA ARG A 159 1.83 -17.73 9.20
C ARG A 159 3.16 -17.12 9.66
N LEU A 160 3.59 -16.03 9.03
CA LEU A 160 4.74 -15.25 9.49
C LEU A 160 4.47 -14.66 10.87
N ALA A 161 3.30 -14.05 11.10
CA ALA A 161 2.92 -13.51 12.40
C ALA A 161 2.92 -14.60 13.48
N HIS A 162 2.37 -15.79 13.22
CA HIS A 162 2.44 -16.93 14.14
C HIS A 162 3.87 -17.33 14.49
N SER A 163 4.77 -17.32 13.50
CA SER A 163 6.17 -17.68 13.72
C SER A 163 6.92 -16.70 14.64
N LEU A 164 6.54 -15.42 14.60
CA LEU A 164 7.15 -14.36 15.40
C LEU A 164 6.47 -14.19 16.77
N MET A 165 5.23 -14.66 16.92
CA MET A 165 4.45 -14.52 18.15
C MET A 165 4.96 -15.45 19.26
N PRO A 166 5.46 -14.92 20.40
CA PRO A 166 6.12 -15.72 21.43
C PRO A 166 5.17 -16.65 22.20
N ALA A 167 3.92 -16.21 22.39
CA ALA A 167 2.87 -16.96 23.08
C ALA A 167 1.77 -17.37 22.09
N PRO A 168 1.04 -18.48 22.33
CA PRO A 168 -0.10 -18.82 21.50
C PRO A 168 -1.22 -17.78 21.64
N PRO A 169 -1.98 -17.50 20.56
CA PRO A 169 -3.15 -16.62 20.65
C PRO A 169 -4.18 -17.18 21.63
N CYS A 170 -4.92 -16.29 22.29
CA CYS A 170 -6.08 -16.69 23.08
C CYS A 170 -7.16 -17.26 22.16
N GLY A 171 -7.65 -18.47 22.42
CA GLY A 171 -8.66 -19.09 21.57
C GLY A 171 -8.71 -20.62 21.63
N CYS A 172 -9.61 -21.16 20.82
CA CYS A 172 -9.93 -22.59 20.72
C CYS A 172 -8.79 -23.40 20.06
N GLY A 173 -8.86 -24.74 20.17
CA GLY A 173 -7.78 -25.66 19.81
C GLY A 173 -7.23 -25.55 18.37
N ASP A 174 -8.05 -25.14 17.40
CA ASP A 174 -7.64 -25.07 15.99
C ASP A 174 -6.60 -23.99 15.75
N ILE A 175 -6.82 -22.78 16.27
CA ILE A 175 -5.87 -21.65 16.11
C ILE A 175 -4.54 -22.00 16.80
N ARG A 176 -4.61 -22.63 17.98
CA ARG A 176 -3.40 -23.08 18.70
C ARG A 176 -2.64 -24.14 17.92
N SER A 177 -3.34 -25.02 17.21
CA SER A 177 -2.72 -26.05 16.36
C SER A 177 -2.05 -25.43 15.13
N LEU A 178 -2.69 -24.43 14.50
CA LEU A 178 -2.09 -23.66 13.40
C LEU A 178 -0.83 -22.91 13.87
N TRP A 179 -0.89 -22.24 15.02
CA TRP A 179 0.26 -21.56 15.63
C TRP A 179 1.41 -22.52 15.92
N LYS A 180 1.12 -23.70 16.50
CA LYS A 180 2.14 -24.74 16.77
C LYS A 180 2.78 -25.24 15.48
N ARG A 181 1.98 -25.51 14.44
CA ARG A 181 2.46 -25.91 13.12
C ARG A 181 3.38 -24.85 12.53
N ASP A 182 2.98 -23.58 12.57
CA ASP A 182 3.74 -22.50 11.93
C ASP A 182 5.05 -22.18 12.66
N ARG A 183 5.14 -22.47 13.97
CA ARG A 183 6.37 -22.37 14.76
C ARG A 183 7.26 -23.61 14.70
N ASN A 184 6.83 -24.68 14.06
CA ASN A 184 7.62 -25.89 13.95
C ASN A 184 8.94 -25.60 13.20
N VAL A 185 10.05 -26.00 13.80
CA VAL A 185 11.38 -25.96 13.18
C VAL A 185 11.74 -27.41 12.87
N PRO A 186 11.88 -27.80 11.59
CA PRO A 186 12.21 -29.16 11.24
C PRO A 186 13.60 -29.51 11.78
N MET A 187 13.77 -30.77 12.16
CA MET A 187 15.04 -31.27 12.68
C MET A 187 16.16 -31.25 11.61
N VAL A 188 15.78 -31.40 10.34
CA VAL A 188 16.68 -31.29 9.19
C VAL A 188 16.34 -30.01 8.45
N THR A 189 17.28 -29.07 8.42
CA THR A 189 17.14 -27.81 7.70
C THR A 189 18.01 -27.81 6.45
N ASP A 190 17.38 -27.57 5.31
CA ASP A 190 18.08 -27.38 4.05
C ASP A 190 18.84 -26.06 4.05
N ARG A 191 19.89 -25.97 3.22
CA ARG A 191 20.73 -24.76 3.10
C ARG A 191 19.91 -23.52 2.76
N GLU A 192 18.87 -23.65 1.95
CA GLU A 192 18.00 -22.53 1.56
C GLU A 192 17.24 -21.97 2.77
N ARG A 193 16.78 -22.86 3.65
CA ARG A 193 16.02 -22.51 4.85
C ARG A 193 16.88 -21.88 5.94
N LEU A 194 18.16 -22.26 6.02
CA LEU A 194 19.15 -21.59 6.88
C LEU A 194 19.41 -20.14 6.45
N ASN A 195 19.26 -19.83 5.15
CA ASN A 195 19.42 -18.48 4.60
C ASN A 195 18.11 -17.68 4.55
N CYS A 196 17.02 -18.21 5.13
CA CYS A 196 15.73 -17.53 5.16
C CYS A 196 15.79 -16.31 6.10
N PRO A 197 15.60 -15.08 5.60
CA PRO A 197 15.67 -13.88 6.44
C PRO A 197 14.52 -13.78 7.44
N PHE A 198 13.40 -14.46 7.19
CA PHE A 198 12.24 -14.48 8.10
C PHE A 198 12.38 -15.50 9.24
N GLY A 199 13.39 -16.37 9.18
CA GLY A 199 13.66 -17.40 10.17
C GLY A 199 13.40 -18.83 9.69
N MET A 200 13.74 -19.80 10.54
CA MET A 200 13.78 -21.23 10.19
C MET A 200 12.45 -21.99 10.40
N SER A 201 11.42 -21.36 10.95
CA SER A 201 10.13 -22.02 11.22
C SER A 201 9.31 -22.27 9.93
N ASP A 202 8.36 -23.19 9.97
CA ASP A 202 7.56 -23.56 8.79
C ASP A 202 6.71 -22.38 8.29
N GLY A 203 6.23 -21.54 9.20
CA GLY A 203 5.49 -20.33 8.89
C GLY A 203 6.36 -19.26 8.23
N ALA A 204 7.57 -19.03 8.77
CA ALA A 204 8.53 -18.08 8.20
C ALA A 204 8.99 -18.52 6.80
N TRP A 205 9.34 -19.80 6.64
CA TRP A 205 9.78 -20.35 5.36
C TRP A 205 8.68 -20.25 4.28
N PHE A 206 7.44 -20.58 4.63
CA PHE A 206 6.32 -20.41 3.70
C PHE A 206 6.15 -18.96 3.28
N ALA A 207 6.17 -18.03 4.23
CA ALA A 207 6.00 -16.61 3.94
C ALA A 207 7.12 -16.08 3.03
N TRP A 208 8.36 -16.53 3.26
CA TRP A 208 9.51 -16.17 2.43
C TRP A 208 9.37 -16.66 0.99
N ASN A 209 8.95 -17.91 0.78
CA ASN A 209 8.73 -18.43 -0.57
C ASN A 209 7.64 -17.65 -1.33
N ILE A 210 6.56 -17.26 -0.64
CA ILE A 210 5.53 -16.40 -1.25
C ILE A 210 6.10 -15.02 -1.55
N ALA A 211 6.90 -14.43 -0.67
CA ALA A 211 7.55 -13.14 -0.91
C ALA A 211 8.46 -13.18 -2.14
N LEU A 212 9.31 -14.21 -2.26
CA LEU A 212 10.17 -14.43 -3.41
C LEU A 212 9.37 -14.60 -4.71
N ALA A 213 8.30 -15.41 -4.68
CA ALA A 213 7.45 -15.62 -5.86
C ALA A 213 6.70 -14.35 -6.30
N ASN A 214 6.49 -13.39 -5.40
CA ASN A 214 5.82 -12.13 -5.69
C ASN A 214 6.80 -10.94 -5.84
N GLN A 215 8.10 -11.20 -5.80
CA GLN A 215 9.09 -10.17 -6.03
C GLN A 215 9.10 -9.79 -7.51
N VAL A 216 8.62 -8.58 -7.82
CA VAL A 216 8.77 -7.99 -9.15
C VAL A 216 10.14 -7.35 -9.23
N GLY A 217 11.00 -7.86 -10.11
CA GLY A 217 12.34 -7.33 -10.36
C GLY A 217 13.38 -7.78 -9.32
N TRP A 218 14.14 -8.81 -9.68
CA TRP A 218 15.56 -8.82 -9.30
C TRP A 218 16.21 -7.74 -10.19
N MET A 219 16.35 -6.51 -9.70
CA MET A 219 17.32 -5.57 -10.28
C MET A 219 18.73 -6.05 -9.88
N GLY A 220 19.08 -7.24 -10.36
CA GLY A 220 20.44 -7.73 -10.44
C GLY A 220 21.06 -7.09 -11.68
N ILE A 221 21.78 -5.99 -11.47
CA ILE A 221 22.86 -5.61 -12.36
C ILE A 221 23.80 -6.82 -12.44
N LEU A 222 23.94 -7.38 -13.64
CA LEU A 222 25.16 -8.04 -14.09
C LEU A 222 25.92 -7.03 -14.96
#